data_AF-A0A9D8IZ12-F1
#
_entry.id   AF-A0A9D8IZ12-F1
#
_cell.length_a   1.000
_cell.length_b   1.000
_cell.length_c   1.000
_cell.angle_alpha   90.00
_cell.angle_beta   90.00
_cell.angle_gamma   90.00
#
_symmetry.space_group_name_H-M   'P 1'
#
loop_
_entity.id
_entity.type
_entity.pdbx_description
1 polymer ?
#
loop_
_entity_poly.entity_id
_entity_poly.type
_entity_poly.pdbx_seq_one_letter_code
_entity_poly.pdbx_strand_id
1 'polypeptide(L)'
;MRPLEFIGRLPGGEPLQLTIAGGNCLFRYGDAAGVQLALRSHGSDAVTLRPTQPLPFESAQPQIAALLHALFEACPGLAEVQLDAPEWSDHVESLARTGLIEPANASCEAAVCRRSLVRQLPRFWLMQPRDPFPLAYTVTGGKRHPVRPPIPDGAVYRRHVPELDCQLSFETVDPA
;
A
#
# COMPACT_ATOMS: atom_id res chain seq x y z
N MET A 1 -13.90 -8.50 13.78
CA MET A 1 -12.46 -8.35 14.13
C MET A 1 -12.29 -8.07 15.61
N ARG A 2 -11.17 -8.50 16.22
CA ARG A 2 -10.82 -8.18 17.62
C ARG A 2 -10.26 -6.74 17.71
N PRO A 3 -10.42 -6.06 18.85
CA PRO A 3 -9.76 -4.79 19.06
C PRO A 3 -8.24 -4.94 18.98
N LEU A 4 -7.58 -3.99 18.33
CA LEU A 4 -6.12 -3.95 18.22
C LEU A 4 -5.64 -2.52 17.95
N GLU A 5 -4.38 -2.29 18.29
CA GLU A 5 -3.63 -1.10 17.91
C GLU A 5 -2.40 -1.51 17.11
N PHE A 6 -2.15 -0.79 16.02
CA PHE A 6 -0.99 -0.97 15.16
C PHE A 6 -0.31 0.39 14.96
N ILE A 7 1.00 0.41 15.16
CA ILE A 7 1.86 1.58 14.94
C ILE A 7 2.97 1.12 14.00
N GLY A 8 3.16 1.85 12.90
CA GLY A 8 4.15 1.52 11.90
C GLY A 8 4.71 2.76 11.20
N ARG A 9 5.59 2.53 10.23
CA ARG A 9 6.13 3.56 9.34
C ARG A 9 6.18 3.06 7.92
N LEU A 10 5.86 3.92 6.96
CA LEU A 10 6.16 3.64 5.55
C LEU A 10 7.67 3.80 5.28
N PRO A 11 8.21 3.26 4.17
CA PRO A 11 9.62 3.44 3.80
C PRO A 11 10.06 4.91 3.76
N GLY A 12 9.15 5.83 3.41
CA GLY A 12 9.37 7.27 3.43
C GLY A 12 9.51 7.91 4.82
N GLY A 13 9.35 7.13 5.89
CA GLY A 13 9.52 7.58 7.29
C GLY A 13 8.25 8.08 7.97
N GLU A 14 7.19 8.35 7.19
CA GLU A 14 5.91 8.82 7.70
C GLU A 14 5.30 7.81 8.69
N PRO A 15 4.99 8.23 9.93
CA PRO A 15 4.34 7.37 10.90
C PRO A 15 2.89 7.10 10.48
N LEU A 16 2.42 5.91 10.81
CA LEU A 16 1.03 5.53 10.66
C LEU A 16 0.55 4.84 11.92
N GLN A 17 -0.71 5.08 12.27
CA GLN A 17 -1.37 4.46 13.40
C GLN A 17 -2.75 3.99 12.97
N LEU A 18 -3.10 2.77 13.35
CA LEU A 18 -4.40 2.17 13.12
C LEU A 18 -4.92 1.59 14.43
N THR A 19 -6.08 2.07 14.87
CA THR A 19 -6.82 1.48 15.99
C THR A 19 -8.09 0.86 15.46
N ILE A 20 -8.36 -0.40 15.77
CA ILE A 20 -9.60 -1.10 15.41
C ILE A 20 -10.36 -1.40 16.69
N ALA A 21 -11.62 -0.96 16.78
CA ALA A 21 -12.48 -1.24 17.92
C ALA A 21 -13.96 -1.14 17.53
N GLY A 22 -14.78 -2.07 18.02
CA GLY A 22 -16.24 -1.98 17.91
C GLY A 22 -16.78 -1.84 16.48
N GLY A 23 -16.16 -2.51 15.49
CA GLY A 23 -16.57 -2.40 14.09
C GLY A 23 -16.20 -1.08 13.42
N ASN A 24 -15.28 -0.31 14.01
CA ASN A 24 -14.71 0.89 13.42
C ASN A 24 -13.18 0.78 13.42
N CYS A 25 -12.53 1.55 12.55
CA CYS A 25 -11.14 1.90 12.70
C CYS A 25 -10.91 3.40 12.68
N LEU A 26 -9.91 3.82 13.44
CA LEU A 26 -9.33 5.16 13.40
C LEU A 26 -7.93 5.04 12.80
N PHE A 27 -7.70 5.75 11.71
CA PHE A 27 -6.42 5.76 11.02
C PHE A 27 -5.79 7.14 11.06
N ARG A 28 -4.48 7.21 11.33
CA ARG A 28 -3.68 8.43 11.30
C ARG A 28 -2.45 8.22 10.42
N TYR A 29 -2.09 9.24 9.66
CA TYR A 29 -0.94 9.25 8.76
C TYR A 29 -0.16 10.55 8.94
N GLY A 30 1.11 10.46 9.33
CA GLY A 30 1.89 11.62 9.73
C GLY A 30 1.22 12.37 10.89
N ASP A 31 1.27 13.70 10.83
CA ASP A 31 0.60 14.61 11.76
C ASP A 31 -0.85 14.96 11.34
N ALA A 32 -1.38 14.30 10.31
CA ALA A 32 -2.72 14.59 9.82
C ALA A 32 -3.82 14.19 10.81
N ALA A 33 -4.98 14.85 10.71
CA ALA A 33 -6.16 14.48 11.46
C ALA A 33 -6.56 13.02 11.18
N GLY A 34 -7.00 12.33 12.24
CA GLY A 34 -7.41 10.94 12.12
C GLY A 34 -8.69 10.79 11.28
N VAL A 35 -8.75 9.72 10.49
CA VAL A 35 -9.91 9.34 9.70
C VAL A 35 -10.59 8.15 10.34
N GLN A 36 -11.89 8.28 10.58
CA GLN A 36 -12.71 7.20 11.09
C GLN A 36 -13.45 6.48 9.96
N LEU A 37 -13.32 5.15 9.92
CA LEU A 37 -14.00 4.29 8.96
C LEU A 37 -14.74 3.17 9.68
N ALA A 38 -15.90 2.81 9.15
CA ALA A 38 -16.64 1.63 9.57
C ALA A 38 -16.03 0.39 8.91
N LEU A 39 -15.91 -0.69 9.70
CA LEU A 39 -15.39 -1.99 9.30
C LEU A 39 -16.47 -3.05 9.52
N ARG A 40 -16.87 -3.73 8.45
CA ARG A 40 -17.76 -4.89 8.51
C ARG A 40 -16.98 -6.13 8.10
N SER A 41 -16.91 -7.15 8.95
CA SER A 41 -16.25 -8.40 8.60
C SER A 41 -17.17 -9.31 7.78
N HIS A 42 -16.63 -9.89 6.72
CA HIS A 42 -17.28 -10.91 5.88
C HIS A 42 -16.47 -12.20 6.01
N GLY A 43 -16.97 -13.16 6.78
CA GLY A 43 -16.23 -14.39 7.05
C GLY A 43 -14.94 -14.16 7.84
N SER A 44 -13.90 -14.92 7.52
CA SER A 44 -12.64 -14.94 8.29
C SER A 44 -11.54 -14.01 7.76
N ASP A 45 -11.55 -13.68 6.48
CA ASP A 45 -10.41 -13.06 5.77
C ASP A 45 -10.80 -11.88 4.87
N ALA A 46 -12.05 -11.44 4.89
CA ALA A 46 -12.50 -10.27 4.14
C ALA A 46 -13.21 -9.25 5.03
N VAL A 47 -13.06 -7.97 4.71
CA VAL A 47 -13.79 -6.87 5.37
C VAL A 47 -14.27 -5.88 4.34
N THR A 48 -15.40 -5.23 4.63
CA THR A 48 -15.86 -4.04 3.93
C THR A 48 -15.50 -2.82 4.75
N LEU A 49 -14.90 -1.84 4.09
CA LEU A 49 -14.43 -0.59 4.64
C LEU A 49 -15.25 0.57 4.07
N ARG A 50 -15.80 1.41 4.95
CA ARG A 50 -16.62 2.55 4.56
C ARG A 50 -16.23 3.80 5.35
N PRO A 51 -15.88 4.92 4.70
CA PRO A 51 -15.66 6.19 5.37
C PRO A 51 -16.90 6.60 6.16
N THR A 52 -16.73 7.06 7.41
CA THR A 52 -17.85 7.60 8.21
C THR A 52 -18.03 9.11 8.01
N GLN A 53 -17.05 9.73 7.34
CA GLN A 53 -16.96 11.13 7.00
C GLN A 53 -16.21 11.25 5.67
N PRO A 54 -16.40 12.35 4.91
CA PRO A 54 -15.57 12.63 3.74
C PRO A 54 -14.09 12.53 4.10
N LEU A 55 -13.32 11.86 3.25
CA LEU A 55 -11.88 11.70 3.48
C LEU A 55 -11.23 13.09 3.39
N PRO A 56 -10.49 13.55 4.43
CA PRO A 56 -9.96 14.91 4.50
C PRO A 56 -8.69 15.10 3.64
N PHE A 57 -8.45 14.23 2.66
CA PHE A 57 -7.19 14.18 1.95
C PHE A 57 -7.28 14.95 0.62
N GLU A 58 -6.49 16.03 0.48
CA GLU A 58 -6.38 16.78 -0.79
C GLU A 58 -5.82 15.91 -1.93
N SER A 59 -4.93 14.97 -1.61
CA SER A 59 -4.51 13.87 -2.48
C SER A 59 -4.68 12.57 -1.70
N ALA A 60 -5.82 11.89 -1.86
CA ALA A 60 -6.18 10.75 -1.01
C ALA A 60 -5.35 9.49 -1.25
N GLN A 61 -4.65 9.39 -2.38
CA GLN A 61 -4.09 8.14 -2.85
C GLN A 61 -2.94 7.58 -1.98
N PRO A 62 -1.96 8.38 -1.49
CA PRO A 62 -0.93 7.89 -0.55
C PRO A 62 -1.53 7.44 0.80
N GLN A 63 -2.46 8.20 1.35
CA GLN A 63 -3.07 7.95 2.67
C GLN A 63 -3.99 6.73 2.63
N ILE A 64 -4.78 6.56 1.57
CA ILE A 64 -5.59 5.34 1.37
C ILE A 64 -4.70 4.11 1.22
N ALA A 65 -3.60 4.21 0.47
CA ALA A 65 -2.64 3.13 0.36
C ALA A 65 -2.00 2.79 1.71
N ALA A 66 -1.61 3.80 2.51
CA ALA A 66 -1.09 3.62 3.85
C ALA A 66 -2.11 2.96 4.80
N LEU A 67 -3.37 3.36 4.74
CA LEU A 67 -4.49 2.76 5.49
C LEU A 67 -4.64 1.27 5.16
N LEU A 68 -4.70 0.94 3.87
CA LEU A 68 -4.88 -0.44 3.43
C LEU A 68 -3.67 -1.30 3.80
N HIS A 69 -2.46 -0.76 3.65
CA HIS A 69 -1.24 -1.41 4.14
C HIS A 69 -1.31 -1.67 5.65
N ALA A 70 -1.63 -0.66 6.44
CA ALA A 70 -1.76 -0.77 7.90
C ALA A 70 -2.78 -1.84 8.30
N LEU A 71 -3.92 -1.89 7.62
CA LEU A 71 -4.98 -2.85 7.89
C LEU A 71 -4.52 -4.29 7.61
N PHE A 72 -3.78 -4.51 6.52
CA PHE A 72 -3.19 -5.82 6.25
C PHE A 72 -2.09 -6.16 7.26
N GLU A 73 -1.16 -5.26 7.59
CA GLU A 73 -0.11 -5.58 8.56
C GLU A 73 -0.69 -5.87 9.96
N ALA A 74 -1.68 -5.10 10.38
CA ALA A 74 -2.39 -5.27 11.65
C ALA A 74 -3.21 -6.57 11.74
N CYS A 75 -3.65 -7.11 10.60
CA CYS A 75 -4.49 -8.29 10.52
C CYS A 75 -3.88 -9.36 9.59
N PRO A 76 -2.94 -10.19 10.07
CA PRO A 76 -2.27 -11.22 9.27
C PRO A 76 -3.21 -12.19 8.54
N GLY A 77 -4.41 -12.45 9.06
CA GLY A 77 -5.42 -13.30 8.40
C GLY A 77 -6.26 -12.61 7.31
N LEU A 78 -6.19 -11.28 7.16
CA LEU A 78 -7.01 -10.54 6.22
C LEU A 78 -6.46 -10.63 4.78
N ALA A 79 -7.19 -11.26 3.88
CA ALA A 79 -6.82 -11.39 2.48
C ALA A 79 -7.35 -10.22 1.63
N GLU A 80 -8.54 -9.71 1.96
CA GLU A 80 -9.30 -8.80 1.11
C GLU A 80 -9.96 -7.64 1.90
N VAL A 81 -9.99 -6.46 1.30
CA VAL A 81 -10.72 -5.28 1.74
C VAL A 81 -11.60 -4.78 0.60
N GLN A 82 -12.91 -4.84 0.79
CA GLN A 82 -13.90 -4.28 -0.13
C GLN A 82 -14.16 -2.81 0.23
N LEU A 83 -14.18 -1.95 -0.78
CA LEU A 83 -14.45 -0.53 -0.63
C LEU A 83 -15.92 -0.27 -0.96
N ASP A 84 -16.71 0.05 0.07
CA ASP A 84 -18.17 0.22 -0.02
C ASP A 84 -18.57 1.47 -0.82
N ALA A 85 -19.21 1.28 -1.96
CA ALA A 85 -19.75 2.39 -2.74
C ALA A 85 -21.04 2.92 -2.06
N PRO A 86 -21.37 4.22 -2.19
CA PRO A 86 -20.75 5.24 -3.05
C PRO A 86 -19.62 6.04 -2.40
N GLU A 87 -19.30 5.83 -1.11
CA GLU A 87 -18.38 6.70 -0.38
C GLU A 87 -16.93 6.70 -0.91
N TRP A 88 -16.57 5.73 -1.75
CA TRP A 88 -15.25 5.65 -2.41
C TRP A 88 -15.24 6.13 -3.88
N SER A 89 -16.39 6.50 -4.46
CA SER A 89 -16.55 6.71 -5.90
C SER A 89 -15.52 7.68 -6.50
N ASP A 90 -15.22 8.79 -5.82
CA ASP A 90 -14.26 9.82 -6.29
C ASP A 90 -12.80 9.33 -6.31
N HIS A 91 -12.52 8.19 -5.70
CA HIS A 91 -11.17 7.64 -5.56
C HIS A 91 -10.95 6.37 -6.38
N VAL A 92 -12.01 5.64 -6.76
CA VAL A 92 -11.89 4.32 -7.42
C VAL A 92 -10.99 4.38 -8.66
N GLU A 93 -11.19 5.34 -9.55
CA GLU A 93 -10.38 5.43 -10.78
C GLU A 93 -8.90 5.68 -10.47
N SER A 94 -8.60 6.65 -9.60
CA SER A 94 -7.23 6.99 -9.21
C SER A 94 -6.51 5.82 -8.55
N LEU A 95 -7.20 5.11 -7.65
CA LEU A 95 -6.64 3.94 -6.97
C LEU A 95 -6.40 2.79 -7.96
N ALA A 96 -7.36 2.50 -8.85
CA ALA A 96 -7.27 1.43 -9.85
C ALA A 96 -6.11 1.66 -10.82
N ARG A 97 -5.88 2.91 -11.27
CA ARG A 97 -4.73 3.27 -12.14
C ARG A 97 -3.37 2.92 -11.54
N THR A 98 -3.29 2.78 -10.22
CA THR A 98 -2.05 2.45 -9.53
C THR A 98 -1.89 0.98 -9.22
N GLY A 99 -2.91 0.17 -9.51
CA GLY A 99 -2.93 -1.26 -9.17
C GLY A 99 -3.20 -1.53 -7.68
N LEU A 100 -3.58 -0.53 -6.88
CA LEU A 100 -3.90 -0.72 -5.46
C LEU A 100 -5.20 -1.51 -5.27
N ILE A 101 -6.15 -1.31 -6.18
CA ILE A 101 -7.45 -1.98 -6.17
C ILE A 101 -7.76 -2.54 -7.55
N GLU A 102 -8.63 -3.54 -7.55
CA GLU A 102 -9.41 -3.92 -8.71
C GLU A 102 -10.76 -3.20 -8.64
N PRO A 103 -11.18 -2.50 -9.70
CA PRO A 103 -12.50 -1.86 -9.71
C PRO A 103 -13.60 -2.93 -9.73
N ALA A 104 -14.81 -2.52 -9.32
CA ALA A 104 -16.00 -3.36 -9.41
C ALA A 104 -16.18 -3.93 -10.83
N ASN A 105 -16.63 -5.18 -10.92
CA ASN A 105 -16.82 -5.91 -12.16
C ASN A 105 -18.03 -6.85 -12.05
N ALA A 106 -18.31 -7.62 -13.10
CA ALA A 106 -19.46 -8.53 -13.13
C ALA A 106 -19.48 -9.59 -12.01
N SER A 107 -18.33 -9.90 -11.42
CA SER A 107 -18.18 -10.88 -10.34
C SER A 107 -18.20 -10.26 -8.94
N CYS A 108 -17.97 -8.94 -8.82
CA CYS A 108 -17.94 -8.24 -7.54
C CYS A 108 -18.39 -6.78 -7.72
N GLU A 109 -19.46 -6.41 -7.04
CA GLU A 109 -20.07 -5.07 -7.15
C GLU A 109 -19.28 -3.97 -6.42
N ALA A 110 -18.31 -4.34 -5.57
CA ALA A 110 -17.44 -3.42 -4.86
C ALA A 110 -16.05 -3.39 -5.50
N ALA A 111 -15.35 -2.26 -5.34
CA ALA A 111 -13.92 -2.21 -5.62
C ALA A 111 -13.15 -2.97 -4.52
N VAL A 112 -12.14 -3.73 -4.92
CA VAL A 112 -11.46 -4.70 -4.04
C VAL A 112 -9.97 -4.41 -3.94
N CYS A 113 -9.47 -4.24 -2.72
CA CYS A 113 -8.04 -4.29 -2.43
C CYS A 113 -7.67 -5.66 -1.88
N ARG A 114 -6.67 -6.32 -2.47
CA ARG A 114 -6.11 -7.57 -1.94
C ARG A 114 -4.74 -7.34 -1.33
N ARG A 115 -4.40 -8.12 -0.31
CA ARG A 115 -3.06 -8.08 0.30
C ARG A 115 -1.95 -8.26 -0.76
N SER A 116 -2.17 -9.14 -1.74
CA SER A 116 -1.21 -9.40 -2.81
C SER A 116 -0.93 -8.15 -3.65
N LEU A 117 -1.94 -7.32 -3.95
CA LEU A 117 -1.79 -6.07 -4.69
C LEU A 117 -0.93 -5.08 -3.90
N VAL A 118 -1.25 -4.86 -2.62
CA VAL A 118 -0.47 -3.98 -1.74
C VAL A 118 0.99 -4.39 -1.70
N ARG A 119 1.29 -5.69 -1.57
CA ARG A 119 2.68 -6.19 -1.54
C ARG A 119 3.45 -5.97 -2.85
N GLN A 120 2.76 -5.82 -3.98
CA GLN A 120 3.40 -5.54 -5.27
C GLN A 120 3.70 -4.04 -5.47
N LEU A 121 3.09 -3.14 -4.70
CA LEU A 121 3.26 -1.70 -4.92
C LEU A 121 4.63 -1.20 -4.44
N PRO A 122 5.45 -0.60 -5.34
CA PRO A 122 6.80 -0.14 -5.00
C PRO A 122 6.88 0.80 -3.81
N ARG A 123 5.85 1.63 -3.58
CA ARG A 123 5.83 2.61 -2.47
C ARG A 123 6.00 2.01 -1.08
N PHE A 124 5.75 0.71 -0.89
CA PHE A 124 5.86 0.05 0.41
C PHE A 124 7.22 -0.64 0.63
N TRP A 125 8.09 -0.66 -0.37
CA TRP A 125 9.36 -1.35 -0.25
C TRP A 125 10.53 -0.73 -1.01
N LEU A 126 10.27 0.18 -1.95
CA LEU A 126 11.29 0.86 -2.76
C LEU A 126 11.60 2.22 -2.15
N MET A 127 12.86 2.42 -1.73
CA MET A 127 13.31 3.66 -1.08
C MET A 127 13.55 4.80 -2.08
N GLN A 128 13.85 4.45 -3.33
CA GLN A 128 14.08 5.39 -4.42
C GLN A 128 13.16 5.02 -5.58
N PRO A 129 11.88 5.42 -5.54
CA PRO A 129 10.97 5.27 -6.66
C PRO A 129 11.57 5.88 -7.92
N ARG A 130 11.43 5.16 -9.04
CA ARG A 130 12.01 5.56 -10.32
C ARG A 130 10.94 5.57 -11.38
N ASP A 131 11.02 6.57 -12.24
CA ASP A 131 10.22 6.61 -13.45
C ASP A 131 10.58 5.45 -14.38
N PRO A 132 9.63 4.99 -15.21
CA PRO A 132 9.93 4.03 -16.25
C PRO A 132 11.11 4.50 -17.11
N PHE A 133 12.15 3.67 -17.22
CA PHE A 133 13.30 3.99 -18.03
C PHE A 133 13.01 3.70 -19.50
N PRO A 134 13.19 4.67 -20.42
CA PRO A 134 12.91 4.47 -21.84
C PRO A 134 13.67 3.27 -22.40
N LEU A 135 12.98 2.44 -23.18
CA LEU A 135 13.60 1.28 -23.81
C LEU A 135 14.56 1.74 -24.92
N ALA A 136 15.85 1.69 -24.62
CA ALA A 136 16.93 1.83 -25.60
C ALA A 136 17.71 0.52 -25.70
N TYR A 137 18.31 0.25 -26.86
CA TYR A 137 19.15 -0.93 -27.07
C TYR A 137 20.59 -0.52 -27.31
N THR A 138 21.52 -1.35 -26.83
CA THR A 138 22.94 -1.28 -27.13
C THR A 138 23.47 -2.65 -27.54
N VAL A 139 24.70 -2.72 -28.02
CA VAL A 139 25.39 -3.97 -28.37
C VAL A 139 26.68 -4.06 -27.57
N THR A 140 26.81 -5.07 -26.72
CA THR A 140 28.07 -5.40 -26.03
C THR A 140 28.39 -6.88 -26.26
N GLY A 141 29.67 -7.23 -26.45
CA GLY A 141 30.08 -8.60 -26.76
C GLY A 141 29.38 -9.21 -27.98
N GLY A 142 29.01 -8.39 -28.97
CA GLY A 142 28.27 -8.81 -30.16
C GLY A 142 26.79 -9.13 -29.93
N LYS A 143 26.25 -8.93 -28.72
CA LYS A 143 24.84 -9.20 -28.39
C LYS A 143 24.08 -7.91 -28.14
N ARG A 144 22.93 -7.78 -28.80
CA ARG A 144 22.00 -6.66 -28.59
C ARG A 144 21.20 -6.89 -27.30
N HIS A 145 21.17 -5.92 -26.41
CA HIS A 145 20.40 -5.97 -25.16
C HIS A 145 19.85 -4.58 -24.77
N PRO A 146 18.82 -4.50 -23.91
CA PRO A 146 18.34 -3.23 -23.37
C PRO A 146 19.43 -2.52 -22.55
N VAL A 147 19.45 -1.18 -22.65
CA VAL A 147 20.22 -0.33 -21.75
C VAL A 147 19.51 -0.33 -20.39
N ARG A 148 20.27 -0.62 -19.32
CA ARG A 148 19.74 -0.54 -17.95
C ARG A 148 19.94 0.87 -17.39
N PRO A 149 19.01 1.34 -16.53
CA PRO A 149 19.25 2.55 -15.75
C PRO A 149 20.51 2.42 -14.90
N PRO A 150 21.23 3.53 -14.61
CA PRO A 150 22.27 3.53 -13.61
C PRO A 150 21.77 2.99 -12.27
N ILE A 151 22.58 2.20 -11.56
CA ILE A 151 22.26 1.75 -10.20
C ILE A 151 22.29 3.00 -9.30
N PRO A 152 21.26 3.25 -8.46
CA PRO A 152 21.26 4.41 -7.58
C PRO A 152 22.12 4.13 -6.35
N ASP A 153 22.76 5.15 -5.79
CA ASP A 153 23.52 5.00 -4.56
C ASP A 153 22.61 4.90 -3.32
N GLY A 154 23.04 4.13 -2.32
CA GLY A 154 22.40 4.02 -1.02
C GLY A 154 21.29 2.96 -0.95
N ALA A 155 20.31 3.19 -0.07
CA ALA A 155 19.23 2.23 0.15
C ALA A 155 18.29 2.15 -1.06
N VAL A 156 18.11 0.93 -1.59
CA VAL A 156 17.21 0.64 -2.71
C VAL A 156 15.93 -0.03 -2.26
N TYR A 157 16.00 -0.78 -1.17
CA TYR A 157 14.88 -1.56 -0.65
C TYR A 157 14.82 -1.44 0.86
N ARG A 158 13.61 -1.32 1.41
CA ARG A 158 13.36 -1.39 2.84
C ARG A 158 11.95 -1.86 3.12
N ARG A 159 11.80 -2.90 3.95
CA ARG A 159 10.49 -3.40 4.35
C ARG A 159 10.54 -3.94 5.77
N HIS A 160 9.47 -3.72 6.53
CA HIS A 160 9.23 -4.43 7.79
C HIS A 160 8.76 -5.87 7.51
N VAL A 161 9.37 -6.85 8.15
CA VAL A 161 9.02 -8.27 8.06
C VAL A 161 8.38 -8.70 9.38
N PRO A 162 7.03 -8.73 9.48
CA PRO A 162 6.34 -9.01 10.73
C PRO A 162 6.72 -10.34 11.36
N GLU A 163 6.99 -11.36 10.54
CA GLU A 163 7.34 -12.70 11.01
C GLU A 163 8.69 -12.74 11.75
N LEU A 164 9.56 -11.74 11.51
CA LEU A 164 10.88 -11.62 12.10
C LEU A 164 11.00 -10.42 13.05
N ASP A 165 9.93 -9.61 13.17
CA ASP A 165 9.92 -8.33 13.89
C ASP A 165 11.15 -7.46 13.59
N CYS A 166 11.53 -7.39 12.31
CA CYS A 166 12.73 -6.70 11.89
C CYS A 166 12.52 -5.93 10.58
N GLN A 167 13.39 -4.95 10.36
CA GLN A 167 13.44 -4.21 9.12
C GLN A 167 14.51 -4.83 8.21
N LEU A 168 14.09 -5.35 7.06
CA LEU A 168 14.98 -5.80 6.00
C LEU A 168 15.29 -4.63 5.08
N SER A 169 16.57 -4.35 4.85
CA SER A 169 17.04 -3.33 3.89
C SER A 169 18.12 -3.86 2.97
N PHE A 170 18.11 -3.37 1.73
CA PHE A 170 19.21 -3.57 0.78
C PHE A 170 19.74 -2.22 0.33
N GLU A 171 21.07 -2.12 0.30
CA GLU A 171 21.81 -0.94 -0.09
C GLU A 171 22.82 -1.30 -1.17
N THR A 172 23.13 -0.35 -2.03
CA THR A 172 24.16 -0.56 -3.06
C THR A 172 25.54 -0.46 -2.42
N VAL A 173 26.38 -1.44 -2.75
CA VAL A 173 27.79 -1.45 -2.35
C VAL A 173 28.59 -1.02 -3.57
N ASP A 174 29.47 -0.04 -3.39
CA ASP A 174 30.51 0.26 -4.35
C ASP A 174 31.65 -0.76 -4.14
N PRO A 175 31.95 -1.65 -5.10
CA PRO A 175 33.13 -2.49 -4.99
C PRO A 175 34.37 -1.61 -5.20
N ALA A 176 35.02 -1.25 -4.09
CA ALA A 176 36.34 -0.61 -4.07
C ALA A 176 37.40 -1.42 -4.84
#